data_AF-A0A8J3KBL9-F1
#
_entry.id   AF-A0A8J3KBL9-F1
#
_cell.length_a   1.000
_cell.length_b   1.000
_cell.length_c   1.000
_cell.angle_alpha   90.00
_cell.angle_beta   90.00
_cell.angle_gamma   90.00
#
_symmetry.space_group_name_H-M   'P 1'
#
loop_
_entity.id
_entity.type
_entity.pdbx_description
1 polymer ?
#
loop_
_entity_poly.entity_id
_entity_poly.type
_entity_poly.pdbx_seq_one_letter_code
_entity_poly.pdbx_strand_id
1 'polypeptide(L)'
;MTDERAIQIDSDATTQAGKRIVFAGEDLADLHRDIGRMIRQLSAGPPWSMDKIGKQVEVGDGAENKGYRVNEEEVLKAWATVAQAIQNLGVNVQNAVANIVNADVVSSVNVESVRQPGTNTSRL
;
A
#
# COMPACT_ATOMS: atom_id res chain seq x y z
N MET A 1 37.49 -8.99 2.08
CA MET A 1 36.65 -10.14 1.69
C MET A 1 35.35 -10.01 2.48
N THR A 2 34.31 -9.64 1.75
CA THR A 2 32.87 -9.65 2.06
C THR A 2 32.44 -9.43 3.52
N ASP A 3 32.22 -8.15 3.83
CA ASP A 3 31.31 -7.70 4.89
C ASP A 3 29.87 -7.85 4.36
N GLU A 4 29.39 -9.09 4.25
CA GLU A 4 27.97 -9.37 4.01
C GLU A 4 27.21 -9.02 5.28
N ARG A 5 26.67 -7.81 5.33
CA ARG A 5 25.72 -7.40 6.36
C ARG A 5 24.53 -8.35 6.32
N ALA A 6 24.54 -9.37 7.17
CA ALA A 6 23.38 -10.22 7.40
C ALA A 6 22.23 -9.31 7.84
N ILE A 7 21.22 -9.18 6.98
CA ILE A 7 20.01 -8.43 7.31
C ILE A 7 19.21 -9.33 8.25
N GLN A 8 19.35 -9.10 9.56
CA GLN A 8 18.45 -9.69 10.54
C GLN A 8 17.12 -8.97 10.49
N ILE A 9 16.09 -9.66 10.01
CA ILE A 9 14.71 -9.19 10.02
C ILE A 9 13.97 -9.92 11.14
N ASP A 10 13.32 -9.17 12.01
CA ASP A 10 12.26 -9.72 12.87
C ASP A 10 11.05 -10.00 11.98
N SER A 11 10.93 -11.24 11.52
CA SER A 11 9.91 -11.67 10.56
C SER A 11 8.50 -11.49 11.10
N ASP A 12 8.31 -11.72 12.41
CA ASP A 12 7.00 -11.67 13.06
C ASP A 12 6.56 -10.23 13.21
N ALA A 13 7.44 -9.36 13.72
CA ALA A 13 7.15 -7.94 13.82
C ALA A 13 6.90 -7.30 12.44
N THR A 14 7.69 -7.68 11.44
CA THR A 14 7.55 -7.13 10.08
C THR A 14 6.26 -7.62 9.39
N THR A 15 5.90 -8.89 9.58
CA THR A 15 4.62 -9.44 9.09
C THR A 15 3.45 -8.72 9.76
N GLN A 16 3.52 -8.51 11.07
CA GLN A 16 2.46 -7.80 11.80
C GLN A 16 2.36 -6.33 11.37
N ALA A 17 3.48 -5.66 11.10
CA ALA A 17 3.50 -4.32 10.54
C ALA A 17 2.84 -4.29 9.15
N GLY A 18 3.16 -5.25 8.28
CA GLY A 18 2.51 -5.39 6.97
C GLY A 18 0.98 -5.53 7.07
N LYS A 19 0.48 -6.36 7.99
CA LYS A 19 -0.96 -6.51 8.25
C LYS A 19 -1.61 -5.20 8.71
N ARG A 20 -0.96 -4.46 9.62
CA ARG A 20 -1.45 -3.15 10.08
C ARG A 20 -1.53 -2.13 8.94
N ILE A 21 -0.57 -2.16 8.02
CA ILE A 21 -0.59 -1.30 6.83
C ILE A 21 -1.77 -1.69 5.91
N VAL A 22 -2.02 -2.98 5.70
CA VAL A 22 -3.22 -3.44 4.95
C VAL A 22 -4.48 -2.88 5.59
N PHE A 23 -4.67 -3.06 6.90
CA PHE A 23 -5.85 -2.54 7.60
C PHE A 23 -5.98 -1.02 7.49
N ALA A 24 -4.90 -0.26 7.60
CA ALA A 24 -4.95 1.19 7.41
C ALA A 24 -5.42 1.58 5.98
N GLY A 25 -5.02 0.81 4.96
CA GLY A 25 -5.49 1.01 3.61
C GLY A 25 -6.96 0.61 3.40
N GLU A 26 -7.44 -0.42 4.09
CA GLU A 26 -8.85 -0.81 4.13
C GLU A 26 -9.71 0.26 4.81
N ASP A 27 -9.29 0.75 5.99
CA ASP A 27 -9.95 1.83 6.71
C ASP A 27 -10.09 3.08 5.83
N LEU A 28 -9.04 3.43 5.08
CA LEU A 28 -9.07 4.56 4.14
C LEU A 28 -10.04 4.35 2.98
N ALA A 29 -10.16 3.12 2.48
CA ALA A 29 -11.12 2.77 1.43
C ALA A 29 -12.56 2.84 1.96
N ASP A 30 -12.79 2.44 3.20
CA ASP A 30 -14.08 2.50 3.89
C ASP A 30 -14.50 3.95 4.13
N LEU A 31 -13.59 4.78 4.64
CA LEU A 31 -13.82 6.22 4.76
C LEU A 31 -14.09 6.88 3.40
N HIS A 32 -13.37 6.51 2.34
CA HIS A 32 -13.68 7.00 0.99
C HIS A 32 -15.08 6.59 0.53
N ARG A 33 -15.52 5.36 0.84
CA ARG A 33 -16.85 4.86 0.46
C ARG A 33 -17.99 5.58 1.20
N ASP A 34 -17.77 5.94 2.46
CA ASP A 34 -18.77 6.58 3.31
C ASP A 34 -18.72 8.11 3.17
N ILE A 35 -17.59 8.73 3.48
CA ILE A 35 -17.39 10.18 3.39
C ILE A 35 -17.40 10.62 1.93
N GLY A 36 -16.77 9.88 1.02
CA GLY A 36 -16.78 10.24 -0.41
C GLY A 36 -18.18 10.22 -1.03
N ARG A 37 -19.10 9.40 -0.50
CA ARG A 37 -20.52 9.46 -0.89
C ARG A 37 -21.18 10.74 -0.40
N MET A 38 -20.90 11.17 0.83
CA MET A 38 -21.41 12.44 1.36
C MET A 38 -20.86 13.62 0.56
N ILE A 39 -19.57 13.60 0.22
CA ILE A 39 -18.93 14.61 -0.63
C ILE A 39 -19.65 14.70 -1.98
N ARG A 40 -19.88 13.58 -2.67
CA ARG A 40 -20.66 13.53 -3.93
C ARG A 40 -22.07 14.11 -3.81
N GLN A 41 -22.73 13.85 -2.68
CA GLN A 41 -24.09 14.36 -2.45
C GLN A 41 -24.08 15.87 -2.24
N LEU A 42 -23.11 16.39 -1.50
CA LEU A 42 -22.97 17.81 -1.21
C LEU A 42 -22.50 18.61 -2.44
N SER A 43 -21.61 18.04 -3.25
CA SER A 43 -21.10 18.64 -4.49
C SER A 43 -22.09 18.63 -5.65
N ALA A 44 -23.12 17.78 -5.60
CA ALA A 44 -24.17 17.73 -6.62
C ALA A 44 -25.21 18.87 -6.48
N GLY A 45 -25.17 19.66 -5.41
CA GLY A 45 -26.06 20.78 -5.17
C GLY A 45 -25.71 22.05 -5.97
N PRO A 46 -26.62 23.04 -6.04
CA PRO A 46 -26.37 24.35 -6.62
C PRO A 46 -25.19 25.07 -5.95
N PRO A 47 -24.64 26.15 -6.56
CA PRO A 47 -23.34 26.69 -6.19
C PRO A 47 -23.23 26.90 -4.69
N TRP A 48 -22.14 26.38 -4.11
CA TRP A 48 -21.84 26.51 -2.68
C TRP A 48 -21.75 27.96 -2.21
N SER A 49 -21.69 28.91 -3.15
CA SER A 49 -21.91 30.33 -2.90
C SER A 49 -22.55 31.05 -4.10
N MET A 50 -23.52 31.93 -3.82
CA MET A 50 -24.10 32.86 -4.81
C MET A 50 -23.24 34.12 -5.05
N ASP A 51 -22.16 34.29 -4.30
CA ASP A 51 -21.23 35.41 -4.48
C ASP A 51 -20.43 35.30 -5.78
N LYS A 52 -19.73 36.38 -6.16
CA LYS A 52 -18.98 36.43 -7.42
C LYS A 52 -17.86 35.38 -7.47
N ILE A 53 -17.31 34.99 -6.32
CA ILE A 53 -16.22 34.00 -6.21
C ILE A 53 -16.79 32.60 -6.45
N GLY A 54 -17.88 32.22 -5.78
CA GLY A 54 -18.58 30.96 -6.01
C GLY A 54 -19.04 30.81 -7.45
N LYS A 55 -19.56 31.89 -8.05
CA LYS A 55 -19.89 31.92 -9.49
C LYS A 55 -18.65 31.80 -10.38
N GLN A 56 -17.51 32.41 -10.06
CA GLN A 56 -16.27 32.25 -10.85
C GLN A 56 -15.70 30.84 -10.76
N VAL A 57 -15.78 30.21 -9.59
CA VAL A 57 -15.36 28.82 -9.40
C VAL A 57 -16.28 27.86 -10.16
N GLU A 58 -17.58 28.15 -10.22
CA GLU A 58 -18.57 27.31 -10.89
C GLU A 58 -18.65 27.50 -12.42
N VAL A 59 -18.55 28.76 -12.87
CA VAL A 59 -18.77 29.14 -14.29
C VAL A 59 -17.48 29.11 -15.11
N GLY A 60 -16.31 29.20 -14.47
CA GLY A 60 -14.99 29.06 -15.11
C GLY A 60 -14.71 30.11 -16.18
N ASP A 61 -14.00 31.19 -15.83
CA ASP A 61 -13.62 32.25 -16.79
C ASP A 61 -12.20 32.04 -17.39
N GLY A 62 -11.74 30.80 -17.48
CA GLY A 62 -10.40 30.47 -17.97
C GLY A 62 -10.07 28.98 -17.86
N ALA A 63 -9.09 28.53 -18.65
CA ALA A 63 -8.71 27.13 -18.88
C ALA A 63 -8.24 26.33 -17.63
N GLU A 64 -8.33 26.91 -16.43
CA GLU A 64 -7.67 26.43 -15.22
C GLU A 64 -8.64 26.17 -14.05
N ASN A 65 -9.90 26.61 -14.13
CA ASN A 65 -10.90 26.43 -13.08
C ASN A 65 -11.94 25.37 -13.48
N LYS A 66 -11.81 24.16 -12.92
CA LYS A 66 -12.59 22.98 -13.34
C LYS A 66 -13.98 22.83 -12.68
N GLY A 67 -14.45 23.78 -11.87
CA GLY A 67 -15.71 23.63 -11.13
C GLY A 67 -15.64 22.63 -9.97
N TYR A 68 -16.54 22.77 -8.99
CA TYR A 68 -16.53 21.94 -7.78
C TYR A 68 -16.61 20.44 -8.08
N ARG A 69 -17.37 20.06 -9.10
CA ARG A 69 -17.58 18.66 -9.48
C ARG A 69 -16.33 17.97 -10.03
N VAL A 70 -15.55 18.66 -10.86
CA VAL A 70 -14.33 18.06 -11.42
C VAL A 70 -13.24 17.97 -10.35
N ASN A 71 -13.12 18.99 -9.49
CA ASN A 71 -12.21 18.94 -8.36
C ASN A 71 -12.57 17.82 -7.38
N GLU A 72 -13.87 17.65 -7.10
CA GLU A 72 -14.40 16.55 -6.30
C GLU A 72 -14.04 15.18 -6.89
N GLU A 73 -14.29 14.97 -8.19
CA GLU A 73 -13.93 13.73 -8.89
C GLU A 73 -12.43 13.45 -8.82
N GLU A 74 -11.57 14.47 -9.03
CA GLU A 74 -10.12 14.34 -8.94
C GLU A 74 -9.65 13.95 -7.52
N VAL A 75 -10.19 14.60 -6.49
CA VAL A 75 -9.86 14.32 -5.09
C VAL A 75 -10.30 12.91 -4.69
N LEU A 76 -11.52 12.51 -5.04
CA LEU A 76 -12.03 11.17 -4.72
C LEU A 76 -11.23 10.08 -5.45
N LYS A 77 -10.85 10.33 -6.71
CA LYS A 77 -9.97 9.41 -7.45
C LYS A 77 -8.59 9.30 -6.83
N ALA A 78 -7.99 10.43 -6.43
CA ALA A 78 -6.69 10.44 -5.75
C ALA A 78 -6.76 9.69 -4.41
N TRP A 79 -7.81 9.91 -3.61
CA TRP A 79 -8.03 9.18 -2.36
C TRP A 79 -8.10 7.67 -2.61
N ALA A 80 -8.96 7.21 -3.52
CA ALA A 80 -9.08 5.78 -3.84
C ALA A 80 -7.73 5.18 -4.25
N THR A 81 -6.93 5.93 -5.01
CA THR A 81 -5.58 5.51 -5.45
C THR A 81 -4.63 5.36 -4.25
N VAL A 82 -4.64 6.30 -3.31
CA VAL A 82 -3.82 6.25 -2.09
C VAL A 82 -4.22 5.07 -1.20
N ALA A 83 -5.51 4.85 -1.00
CA ALA A 83 -6.01 3.71 -0.20
C ALA A 83 -5.49 2.38 -0.79
N GLN A 84 -5.62 2.20 -2.11
CA GLN A 84 -5.11 1.01 -2.79
C GLN A 84 -3.58 0.87 -2.68
N ALA A 85 -2.84 1.98 -2.82
CA ALA A 85 -1.37 1.95 -2.72
C ALA A 85 -0.91 1.51 -1.33
N ILE A 86 -1.59 1.95 -0.27
CA ILE A 86 -1.29 1.55 1.12
C ILE A 86 -1.60 0.07 1.33
N GLN A 87 -2.74 -0.44 0.85
CA GLN A 87 -3.04 -1.87 0.93
C GLN A 87 -1.97 -2.71 0.22
N ASN A 88 -1.60 -2.32 -1.00
CA ASN A 88 -0.59 -3.02 -1.79
C ASN A 88 0.79 -2.98 -1.11
N LEU A 89 1.15 -1.88 -0.45
CA LEU A 89 2.38 -1.78 0.32
C LEU A 89 2.40 -2.82 1.46
N GLY A 90 1.30 -2.94 2.21
CA GLY A 90 1.19 -3.92 3.30
C GLY A 90 1.30 -5.37 2.80
N VAL A 91 0.73 -5.68 1.65
CA VAL A 91 0.88 -6.99 0.98
C VAL A 91 2.32 -7.23 0.53
N ASN A 92 2.96 -6.23 -0.09
CA ASN A 92 4.33 -6.33 -0.58
C ASN A 92 5.33 -6.54 0.55
N VAL A 93 5.13 -5.91 1.71
CA VAL A 93 5.94 -6.14 2.92
C VAL A 93 5.82 -7.58 3.39
N GLN A 94 4.59 -8.12 3.48
CA GLN A 94 4.37 -9.51 3.88
C GLN A 94 5.02 -10.50 2.91
N ASN A 95 4.88 -10.27 1.60
CA ASN A 95 5.51 -11.08 0.57
C ASN A 95 7.04 -11.03 0.63
N ALA A 96 7.62 -9.85 0.86
CA ALA A 96 9.06 -9.69 0.99
C ALA A 96 9.61 -10.49 2.18
N VAL A 97 8.94 -10.42 3.34
CA VAL A 97 9.32 -11.22 4.52
C VAL A 97 9.23 -12.71 4.23
N ALA A 98 8.13 -13.17 3.63
CA ALA A 98 7.97 -14.58 3.27
C ALA A 98 9.09 -15.07 2.32
N ASN A 99 9.46 -14.26 1.34
CA ASN A 99 10.54 -14.58 0.41
C ASN A 99 11.90 -14.67 1.11
N ILE A 100 12.18 -13.77 2.06
CA ILE A 100 13.44 -13.77 2.81
C ILE A 100 13.52 -15.01 3.72
N VAL A 101 12.45 -15.32 4.46
CA VAL A 101 12.39 -16.51 5.32
C VAL A 101 12.56 -17.79 4.50
N ASN A 102 11.88 -17.89 3.35
CA ASN A 102 12.02 -19.06 2.47
C ASN A 102 13.45 -19.20 1.92
N ALA A 103 14.07 -18.10 1.53
CA ALA A 103 15.45 -18.10 1.05
C ALA A 103 16.43 -18.58 2.13
N ASP A 104 16.21 -18.17 3.39
CA ASP A 104 17.04 -18.58 4.54
C ASP A 104 16.88 -20.07 4.91
N VAL A 105 15.65 -20.60 4.80
CA VAL A 105 15.41 -22.04 4.99
C VAL A 105 16.10 -22.86 3.89
N VAL A 106 15.98 -22.45 2.62
CA VAL A 106 16.60 -23.15 1.49
C VAL A 106 18.13 -23.11 1.58
N SER A 107 18.71 -21.95 1.91
CA SER A 107 20.16 -21.83 2.10
C SER A 107 20.65 -22.71 3.26
N SER A 108 19.93 -22.73 4.38
CA SER A 108 20.26 -23.55 5.56
C SER A 108 20.23 -25.06 5.24
N VAL A 109 19.22 -25.52 4.50
CA VAL A 109 19.13 -26.93 4.05
C VAL A 109 20.28 -27.29 3.11
N ASN A 110 20.64 -26.39 2.19
CA ASN A 110 21.77 -26.61 1.28
C ASN A 110 23.12 -26.63 2.00
N VAL A 111 23.32 -25.77 3.00
CA VAL A 111 24.54 -25.79 3.83
C VAL A 111 24.63 -27.08 4.62
N GLU A 112 23.53 -27.56 5.22
CA GLU A 112 23.54 -28.83 5.95
C GLU A 112 23.80 -30.03 5.03
N SER A 113 23.22 -30.06 3.83
CA SER A 113 23.48 -31.13 2.85
C SER A 113 24.92 -31.14 2.34
N VAL A 114 25.52 -29.97 2.14
CA VAL A 114 26.95 -29.79 1.80
C VAL A 114 27.88 -30.05 2.98
N ARG A 115 27.38 -30.02 4.22
CA ARG A 115 28.14 -30.38 5.43
C ARG A 115 28.11 -31.88 5.74
N GLN A 116 27.14 -32.63 5.19
CA GLN A 116 27.05 -34.09 5.29
C GLN A 116 27.57 -34.93 4.08
N PRO A 117 28.57 -34.52 3.27
CA PRO A 117 29.09 -35.37 2.22
C PRO A 117 30.08 -36.38 2.83
N GLY A 118 29.60 -37.54 3.28
CA GLY A 118 30.50 -38.68 3.50
C GLY A 118 30.26 -39.65 4.66
N THR A 119 29.11 -39.71 5.33
CA THR A 119 28.82 -40.83 6.26
C THR A 119 28.29 -42.07 5.55
N ASN A 120 28.88 -42.42 4.40
CA ASN A 120 28.69 -43.71 3.76
C ASN A 120 30.04 -44.45 3.73
N THR A 121 30.57 -44.74 4.91
CA THR A 121 31.61 -45.76 5.03
C THR A 121 30.95 -47.12 4.93
N SER A 122 31.14 -47.75 3.76
CA SER A 122 31.11 -49.20 3.60
C SER A 122 31.62 -49.90 4.86
N ARG A 123 30.82 -50.81 5.40
CA ARG A 123 31.34 -51.94 6.17
C ARG A 123 31.04 -53.21 5.38
N LEU A 124 32.14 -53.86 5.06
CA LEU A 124 32.30 -55.23 4.59
C LEU A 124 31.51 -56.21 5.45
#